data_AF-A0A1I5VA34-F1
#
_entry.id   AF-A0A1I5VA34-F1
#
_cell.length_a   1.000
_cell.length_b   1.000
_cell.length_c   1.000
_cell.angle_alpha   90.00
_cell.angle_beta   90.00
_cell.angle_gamma   90.00
#
_symmetry.space_group_name_H-M   'P 1'
#
loop_
_entity.id
_entity.type
_entity.pdbx_description
1 polymer ?
#
loop_
_entity_poly.entity_id
_entity_poly.type
_entity_poly.pdbx_seq_one_letter_code
_entity_poly.pdbx_strand_id
1 'polypeptide(L)'
;MKNLQFNKPDNSEAKADDKFNAGAYRLERKAGRFLRFMRRGVIHEENTGKRIFYIGFIWLFSSFILFKYTHGINLYFGWEDHFLRELVICLGQIVWQTLFLHRLLKHKTMDYLNNMMTVSLIGTILLIPPLFFTFSPFLHLIYFIVVVSYMFLEHFKRCSVLQIGWLPSITWVMYRFFGLGMMMILQ
;
A
#
# COMPACT_ATOMS: atom_id res chain seq x y z
N MET A 1 -43.18 -38.79 17.16
CA MET A 1 -42.81 -37.36 17.11
C MET A 1 -41.98 -37.04 18.34
N LYS A 2 -40.64 -36.90 18.21
CA LYS A 2 -39.74 -36.55 19.32
C LYS A 2 -39.65 -35.02 19.40
N ASN A 3 -40.02 -34.45 20.54
CA ASN A 3 -39.89 -33.02 20.83
C ASN A 3 -38.40 -32.65 20.92
N LEU A 4 -37.92 -31.83 19.97
CA LEU A 4 -36.64 -31.14 20.08
C LEU A 4 -36.80 -30.00 21.10
N GLN A 5 -36.34 -30.21 22.33
CA GLN A 5 -36.17 -29.12 23.29
C GLN A 5 -34.95 -28.30 22.88
N PHE A 6 -35.20 -27.07 22.43
CA PHE A 6 -34.15 -26.06 22.27
C PHE A 6 -33.64 -25.68 23.67
N ASN A 7 -32.47 -26.20 24.04
CA ASN A 7 -31.81 -25.83 25.29
C ASN A 7 -31.33 -24.38 25.19
N LYS A 8 -31.75 -23.53 26.12
CA LYS A 8 -31.36 -22.12 26.16
C LYS A 8 -29.87 -22.05 26.53
N PRO A 9 -29.02 -21.30 25.80
CA PRO A 9 -27.59 -21.24 26.08
C PRO A 9 -27.35 -20.80 27.53
N ASP A 10 -26.38 -21.44 28.18
CA ASP A 10 -25.98 -21.12 29.56
C ASP A 10 -25.53 -19.66 29.63
N ASN A 11 -25.89 -18.98 30.73
CA ASN A 11 -25.63 -17.57 30.96
C ASN A 11 -24.12 -17.25 31.01
N SER A 12 -23.28 -18.28 31.20
CA SER A 12 -21.81 -18.17 31.13
C SER A 12 -21.29 -18.03 29.68
N GLU A 13 -21.83 -18.80 28.74
CA GLU A 13 -21.47 -18.77 27.31
C GLU A 13 -21.92 -17.47 26.65
N ALA A 14 -23.15 -17.04 26.93
CA ALA A 14 -23.67 -15.76 26.42
C ALA A 14 -22.81 -14.55 26.85
N LYS A 15 -22.23 -14.60 28.05
CA LYS A 15 -21.36 -13.53 28.60
C LYS A 15 -19.95 -13.56 27.99
N ALA A 16 -19.46 -14.74 27.61
CA ALA A 16 -18.17 -14.91 26.95
C ALA A 16 -18.24 -14.37 25.51
N ASP A 17 -19.32 -14.69 24.79
CA ASP A 17 -19.57 -14.22 23.42
C ASP A 17 -19.71 -12.69 23.37
N ASP A 18 -20.42 -12.08 24.33
CA ASP A 18 -20.59 -10.63 24.40
C ASP A 18 -19.27 -9.90 24.65
N LYS A 19 -18.40 -10.44 25.52
CA LYS A 19 -17.06 -9.89 25.78
C LYS A 19 -16.16 -10.04 24.56
N PHE A 20 -16.20 -11.18 23.87
CA PHE A 20 -15.42 -11.41 22.65
C PHE A 20 -15.83 -10.43 21.54
N ASN A 21 -17.13 -10.29 21.30
CA ASN A 21 -17.69 -9.35 20.32
C ASN A 21 -17.37 -7.89 20.68
N ALA A 22 -17.46 -7.51 21.95
CA ALA A 22 -17.08 -6.17 22.41
C ALA A 22 -15.59 -5.88 22.22
N GLY A 23 -14.72 -6.89 22.39
CA GLY A 23 -13.28 -6.82 22.15
C GLY A 23 -12.96 -6.63 20.67
N ALA A 24 -13.54 -7.47 19.81
CA ALA A 24 -13.42 -7.38 18.36
C ALA A 24 -13.87 -6.01 17.83
N TYR A 25 -15.05 -5.54 18.27
CA TYR A 25 -15.58 -4.23 17.87
C TYR A 25 -14.71 -3.05 18.37
N ARG A 26 -14.05 -3.18 19.52
CA ARG A 26 -13.15 -2.15 20.06
C ARG A 26 -11.81 -2.11 19.31
N LEU A 27 -11.31 -3.26 18.87
CA LEU A 27 -10.16 -3.39 17.96
C LEU A 27 -10.48 -2.81 16.58
N GLU A 28 -11.62 -3.16 15.99
CA GLU A 28 -12.09 -2.58 14.72
C GLU A 28 -12.27 -1.06 14.80
N ARG A 29 -12.79 -0.53 15.91
CA ARG A 29 -12.88 0.94 16.08
C ARG A 29 -11.54 1.63 16.26
N LYS A 30 -10.57 1.01 16.95
CA LYS A 30 -9.22 1.58 17.08
C LYS A 30 -8.48 1.52 15.75
N ALA A 31 -8.54 0.38 15.04
CA ALA A 31 -8.05 0.25 13.69
C ALA A 31 -8.73 1.27 12.76
N GLY A 32 -10.05 1.41 12.82
CA GLY A 32 -10.81 2.38 12.03
C GLY A 32 -10.52 3.85 12.36
N ARG A 33 -10.05 4.15 13.58
CA ARG A 33 -9.63 5.50 13.99
C ARG A 33 -8.20 5.80 13.54
N PHE A 34 -7.29 4.84 13.70
CA PHE A 34 -5.93 4.91 13.17
C PHE A 34 -5.93 4.99 11.64
N LEU A 35 -6.75 4.18 10.97
CA LEU A 35 -6.98 4.23 9.53
C LEU A 35 -7.63 5.55 9.10
N ARG A 36 -8.48 6.19 9.92
CA ARG A 36 -9.02 7.52 9.62
C ARG A 36 -7.99 8.64 9.80
N PHE A 37 -7.08 8.48 10.75
CA PHE A 37 -5.95 9.39 10.96
C PHE A 37 -4.94 9.30 9.81
N MET A 38 -4.54 8.08 9.43
CA MET A 38 -3.72 7.80 8.24
C MET A 38 -4.39 8.27 6.93
N ARG A 39 -5.74 8.30 6.89
CA ARG A 39 -6.57 8.72 5.74
C ARG A 39 -6.73 10.23 5.59
N ARG A 40 -6.49 11.06 6.62
CA ARG A 40 -6.48 12.54 6.52
C ARG A 40 -5.17 13.07 5.91
N GLY A 41 -4.65 12.39 4.89
CA GLY A 41 -3.37 12.72 4.28
C GLY A 41 -3.49 13.58 3.02
N VAL A 42 -4.47 14.49 2.93
CA VAL A 42 -4.38 15.54 1.91
C VAL A 42 -3.46 16.62 2.47
N ILE A 43 -2.16 16.44 2.25
CA ILE A 43 -1.16 17.44 2.59
C ILE A 43 -1.35 18.60 1.62
N HIS A 44 -2.20 19.54 1.99
CA HIS A 44 -2.32 20.84 1.34
C HIS A 44 -1.16 21.73 1.78
N GLU A 45 0.07 21.39 1.36
CA GLU A 45 1.22 22.26 1.59
C GLU A 45 1.24 23.31 0.46
N GLU A 46 1.06 24.61 0.71
CA GLU A 46 1.10 25.58 -0.41
C GLU A 46 2.51 25.78 -0.99
N ASN A 47 3.56 25.41 -0.23
CA ASN A 47 4.94 25.57 -0.68
C ASN A 47 5.41 24.43 -1.58
N THR A 48 5.55 24.70 -2.87
CA THR A 48 6.02 23.77 -3.90
C THR A 48 7.38 23.14 -3.59
N GLY A 49 8.32 23.88 -2.97
CA GLY A 49 9.65 23.37 -2.66
C GLY A 49 9.62 22.21 -1.66
N LYS A 50 8.79 22.33 -0.61
CA LYS A 50 8.60 21.27 0.39
C LYS A 50 7.93 20.03 -0.20
N ARG A 51 7.00 20.20 -1.15
CA ARG A 51 6.36 19.08 -1.84
C ARG A 51 7.36 18.26 -2.65
N ILE A 52 8.20 18.94 -3.42
CA ILE A 52 9.23 18.28 -4.23
C ILE A 52 10.22 17.54 -3.32
N PHE A 53 10.65 18.17 -2.22
CA PHE A 53 11.51 17.52 -1.22
C PHE A 53 10.86 16.28 -0.62
N TYR A 54 9.59 16.37 -0.23
CA TYR A 54 8.81 15.23 0.31
C TYR A 54 8.71 14.07 -0.70
N ILE A 55 8.39 14.38 -1.97
CA ILE A 55 8.33 13.38 -3.05
C ILE A 55 9.69 12.73 -3.24
N GLY A 56 10.76 13.52 -3.34
CA GLY A 56 12.13 13.01 -3.50
C GLY A 56 12.58 12.13 -2.32
N PHE A 57 12.29 12.55 -1.10
CA PHE A 57 12.60 11.79 0.11
C PHE A 57 11.90 10.44 0.12
N ILE A 58 10.57 10.41 -0.10
CA ILE A 58 9.83 9.15 -0.12
C ILE A 58 10.29 8.28 -1.28
N TRP A 59 10.53 8.86 -2.46
CA TRP A 59 11.03 8.10 -3.60
C TRP A 59 12.33 7.36 -3.28
N LEU A 60 13.34 8.06 -2.75
CA LEU A 60 14.62 7.45 -2.37
C LEU A 60 14.44 6.40 -1.27
N PHE A 61 13.67 6.73 -0.24
CA PHE A 61 13.42 5.83 0.89
C PHE A 61 12.69 4.55 0.44
N SER A 62 11.64 4.70 -0.37
CA SER A 62 10.86 3.60 -0.93
C SER A 62 11.71 2.72 -1.85
N SER A 63 12.53 3.31 -2.74
CA SER A 63 13.44 2.54 -3.61
C SER A 63 14.48 1.76 -2.80
N PHE A 64 15.03 2.33 -1.73
CA PHE A 64 16.00 1.65 -0.88
C PHE A 64 15.41 0.45 -0.13
N ILE A 65 14.24 0.63 0.50
CA ILE A 65 13.57 -0.47 1.21
C ILE A 65 13.11 -1.55 0.22
N LEU A 66 12.59 -1.15 -0.93
CA LEU A 66 12.17 -2.10 -1.96
C LEU A 66 13.36 -2.93 -2.44
N PHE A 67 14.52 -2.31 -2.71
CA PHE A 67 15.75 -3.01 -3.06
C PHE A 67 16.19 -4.02 -2.00
N LYS A 68 16.15 -3.65 -0.71
CA LYS A 68 16.48 -4.59 0.38
C LYS A 68 15.48 -5.75 0.47
N TYR A 69 14.21 -5.47 0.21
CA TYR A 69 13.16 -6.48 0.22
C TYR A 69 13.27 -7.45 -0.96
N THR A 70 13.49 -6.93 -2.17
CA THR A 70 13.58 -7.74 -3.38
C THR A 70 14.88 -8.53 -3.44
N HIS A 71 15.97 -8.06 -2.81
CA HIS A 71 17.23 -8.81 -2.73
C HIS A 71 17.05 -10.25 -2.21
N GLY A 72 16.25 -10.44 -1.15
CA GLY A 72 15.99 -11.78 -0.60
C GLY A 72 15.20 -12.68 -1.55
N ILE A 73 14.35 -12.11 -2.39
CA ILE A 73 13.58 -12.83 -3.41
C ILE A 73 14.47 -13.15 -4.62
N ASN A 74 15.23 -12.17 -5.09
CA ASN A 74 16.08 -12.28 -6.28
C ASN A 74 17.22 -13.27 -6.05
N LEU A 75 17.82 -13.30 -4.86
CA LEU A 75 18.84 -14.30 -4.51
C LEU A 75 18.29 -15.73 -4.54
N TYR A 76 17.00 -15.94 -4.21
CA TYR A 76 16.37 -17.25 -4.32
C TYR A 76 16.09 -17.67 -5.77
N PHE A 77 15.70 -16.73 -6.63
CA PHE A 77 15.44 -17.00 -8.05
C PHE A 77 16.69 -16.88 -8.94
N GLY A 78 17.85 -16.49 -8.39
CA GLY A 78 19.10 -16.30 -9.11
C GLY A 78 19.10 -15.06 -10.01
N TRP A 79 18.30 -14.04 -9.69
CA TRP A 79 18.17 -12.81 -10.48
C TRP A 79 19.18 -11.76 -10.06
N GLU A 80 19.66 -10.96 -11.01
CA GLU A 80 20.55 -9.84 -10.69
C GLU A 80 19.81 -8.73 -9.93
N ASP A 81 20.51 -8.16 -8.95
CA ASP A 81 20.01 -7.08 -8.11
C ASP A 81 20.68 -5.75 -8.45
N HIS A 82 19.93 -4.88 -9.12
CA HIS A 82 20.40 -3.55 -9.49
C HIS A 82 19.61 -2.49 -8.72
N PHE A 83 20.25 -1.81 -7.76
CA PHE A 83 19.61 -0.68 -7.05
C PHE A 83 19.12 0.40 -8.02
N LEU A 84 19.89 0.66 -9.09
CA LEU A 84 19.51 1.59 -10.15
C LEU A 84 18.21 1.18 -10.86
N ARG A 85 17.95 -0.12 -11.03
CA ARG A 85 16.71 -0.61 -11.64
C ARG A 85 15.49 -0.23 -10.80
N GLU A 86 15.53 -0.50 -9.49
CA GLU A 86 14.46 -0.16 -8.56
C GLU A 86 14.24 1.36 -8.47
N LEU A 87 15.34 2.12 -8.48
CA LEU A 87 15.33 3.58 -8.46
C LEU A 87 14.63 4.14 -9.71
N VAL A 88 15.02 3.67 -10.90
CA VAL A 88 14.46 4.10 -12.19
C VAL A 88 13.01 3.69 -12.33
N ILE A 89 12.62 2.49 -11.89
CA ILE A 89 11.22 2.03 -11.96
C ILE A 89 10.34 2.87 -11.02
N CYS A 90 10.79 3.16 -9.80
CA CYS A 90 10.02 4.01 -8.90
C CYS A 90 9.95 5.47 -9.41
N LEU A 91 11.05 6.01 -9.94
CA LEU A 91 11.07 7.37 -10.50
C LEU A 91 10.18 7.47 -11.74
N GLY A 92 10.31 6.49 -12.64
CA GLY A 92 9.53 6.40 -13.85
C GLY A 92 8.03 6.32 -13.55
N GLN A 93 7.63 5.68 -12.44
CA GLN A 93 6.25 5.67 -12.00
C GLN A 93 5.74 7.08 -11.65
N ILE A 94 6.54 7.86 -10.91
CA ILE A 94 6.19 9.24 -10.53
C ILE A 94 6.11 10.11 -11.79
N VAL A 95 7.09 10.00 -12.68
CA VAL A 95 7.13 10.76 -13.95
C VAL A 95 5.95 10.38 -14.85
N TRP A 96 5.67 9.10 -15.02
CA TRP A 96 4.55 8.59 -15.83
C TRP A 96 3.21 9.13 -15.33
N GLN A 97 2.98 9.01 -14.02
CA GLN A 97 1.78 9.53 -13.36
C GLN A 97 1.65 11.04 -13.52
N THR A 98 2.76 11.76 -13.34
CA THR A 98 2.79 13.21 -13.52
C THR A 98 2.43 13.59 -14.95
N LEU A 99 3.09 13.02 -15.96
CA LEU A 99 2.86 13.37 -17.36
C LEU A 99 1.44 13.06 -17.83
N PHE A 100 0.93 11.86 -17.50
CA PHE A 100 -0.40 11.45 -17.91
C PHE A 100 -1.49 12.27 -17.22
N LEU A 101 -1.36 12.48 -15.91
CA LEU A 101 -2.39 13.17 -15.13
C LEU A 101 -2.24 14.69 -15.15
N HIS A 102 -1.10 15.26 -15.52
CA HIS A 102 -0.97 16.72 -15.65
C HIS A 102 -1.96 17.28 -16.67
N ARG A 103 -2.20 16.56 -17.77
CA ARG A 103 -3.19 16.95 -18.78
C ARG A 103 -4.63 16.85 -18.28
N LEU A 104 -4.92 15.87 -17.42
CA LEU A 104 -6.27 15.59 -16.89
C LEU A 104 -6.62 16.45 -15.66
N LEU A 105 -5.68 16.62 -14.75
CA LEU A 105 -5.88 17.23 -13.43
C LEU A 105 -5.42 18.68 -13.33
N LYS A 106 -4.53 19.12 -14.22
CA LYS A 106 -3.94 20.47 -14.24
C LYS A 106 -3.40 20.88 -12.86
N HIS A 107 -4.16 21.71 -12.13
CA HIS A 107 -3.78 22.24 -10.82
C HIS A 107 -3.81 21.20 -9.69
N LYS A 108 -4.58 20.10 -9.82
CA LYS A 108 -4.69 19.05 -8.80
C LYS A 108 -3.57 18.00 -8.86
N THR A 109 -2.69 18.05 -9.86
CA THR A 109 -1.64 17.03 -10.06
C THR A 109 -0.68 16.95 -8.87
N MET A 110 -0.33 18.09 -8.27
CA MET A 110 0.58 18.08 -7.12
C MET A 110 -0.07 17.54 -5.85
N ASP A 111 -1.37 17.80 -5.64
CA ASP A 111 -2.12 17.20 -4.52
C ASP A 111 -2.25 15.69 -4.69
N TYR A 112 -2.47 15.24 -5.92
CA TYR A 112 -2.48 13.83 -6.28
C TYR A 112 -1.12 13.16 -6.02
N LEU A 113 -0.02 13.77 -6.49
CA LEU A 113 1.33 13.22 -6.30
C LEU A 113 1.66 13.07 -4.81
N ASN A 114 1.37 14.08 -3.98
CA ASN A 114 1.59 13.98 -2.53
C ASN A 114 0.78 12.83 -1.90
N ASN A 115 -0.47 12.66 -2.33
CA ASN A 115 -1.30 11.54 -1.87
C ASN A 115 -0.74 10.18 -2.34
N MET A 116 -0.27 10.09 -3.58
CA MET A 116 0.36 8.89 -4.12
C MET A 116 1.67 8.55 -3.38
N MET A 117 2.49 9.55 -3.04
CA MET A 117 3.70 9.34 -2.24
C MET A 117 3.36 8.91 -0.82
N THR A 118 2.28 9.41 -0.22
CA THR A 118 1.79 8.92 1.08
C THR A 118 1.45 7.44 1.03
N VAL A 119 0.73 7.00 -0.01
CA VAL A 119 0.43 5.56 -0.20
C VAL A 119 1.73 4.75 -0.35
N SER A 120 2.71 5.28 -1.10
CA SER A 120 4.02 4.66 -1.28
C SER A 120 4.79 4.53 0.03
N LEU A 121 4.78 5.57 0.87
CA LEU A 121 5.38 5.55 2.20
C LEU A 121 4.72 4.51 3.12
N ILE A 122 3.38 4.42 3.11
CA ILE A 122 2.65 3.41 3.88
C ILE A 122 3.06 2.00 3.43
N GLY A 123 3.13 1.77 2.12
CA GLY A 123 3.64 0.52 1.56
C GLY A 123 5.06 0.20 2.02
N THR A 124 5.96 1.19 1.94
CA THR A 124 7.35 1.04 2.39
C THR A 124 7.44 0.67 3.87
N ILE A 125 6.67 1.34 4.73
CA ILE A 125 6.63 1.00 6.16
C ILE A 125 6.11 -0.42 6.38
N LEU A 126 5.10 -0.85 5.61
CA LEU A 126 4.59 -2.22 5.67
C LEU A 126 5.58 -3.27 5.17
N LEU A 127 6.51 -2.92 4.28
CA LEU A 127 7.57 -3.84 3.82
C LEU A 127 8.73 -3.99 4.80
N ILE A 128 8.83 -3.14 5.83
CA ILE A 128 9.93 -3.19 6.81
C ILE A 128 9.87 -4.41 7.74
N PRO A 129 8.72 -4.77 8.37
CA PRO A 129 8.67 -5.87 9.32
C PRO A 129 9.23 -7.20 8.78
N PRO A 130 8.89 -7.66 7.56
CA PRO A 130 9.45 -8.89 7.01
C PRO A 130 10.97 -8.89 6.88
N LEU A 131 11.62 -7.74 6.69
CA LEU A 131 13.09 -7.65 6.57
C LEU A 131 13.83 -8.11 7.84
N PHE A 132 13.16 -8.10 9.00
CA PHE A 132 13.74 -8.55 10.26
C PHE A 132 13.50 -10.04 10.54
N PHE A 133 12.72 -10.72 9.72
CA PHE A 133 12.37 -12.12 9.90
C PHE A 133 12.88 -12.95 8.73
N THR A 134 13.52 -14.08 9.03
CA THR A 134 13.93 -15.06 8.02
C THR A 134 12.72 -15.91 7.61
N PHE A 135 11.90 -15.39 6.70
CA PHE A 135 10.82 -16.16 6.07
C PHE A 135 11.30 -16.88 4.81
N SER A 136 10.55 -17.90 4.38
CA SER A 136 10.76 -18.49 3.06
C SER A 136 10.51 -17.45 1.96
N PRO A 137 11.16 -17.58 0.79
CA PRO A 137 10.94 -16.70 -0.35
C PRO A 137 9.49 -16.66 -0.83
N PHE A 138 8.78 -17.79 -0.74
CA PHE A 138 7.34 -17.85 -1.02
C PHE A 138 6.51 -17.00 -0.07
N LEU A 139 6.83 -16.99 1.24
CA LEU A 139 6.14 -16.13 2.20
C LEU A 139 6.43 -14.65 1.97
N HIS A 140 7.66 -14.30 1.56
CA HIS A 140 7.98 -12.93 1.12
C HIS A 140 7.15 -12.53 -0.11
N LEU A 141 6.96 -13.42 -1.09
CA LEU A 141 6.14 -13.11 -2.26
C LEU A 141 4.66 -12.90 -1.88
N ILE A 142 4.09 -13.79 -1.05
CA ILE A 142 2.71 -13.66 -0.58
C ILE A 142 2.53 -12.35 0.20
N TYR A 143 3.47 -12.04 1.10
CA TYR A 143 3.44 -10.80 1.86
C TYR A 143 3.51 -9.56 0.95
N PHE A 144 4.37 -9.59 -0.06
CA PHE A 144 4.48 -8.52 -1.04
C PHE A 144 3.15 -8.28 -1.76
N ILE A 145 2.48 -9.34 -2.20
CA ILE A 145 1.16 -9.25 -2.85
C ILE A 145 0.15 -8.61 -1.90
N VAL A 146 0.10 -9.03 -0.63
CA VAL A 146 -0.80 -8.43 0.38
C VAL A 146 -0.55 -6.94 0.55
N VAL A 147 0.72 -6.53 0.65
CA VAL A 147 1.09 -5.11 0.77
C VAL A 147 0.69 -4.33 -0.48
N VAL A 148 0.99 -4.85 -1.68
CA VAL A 148 0.63 -4.20 -2.95
C VAL A 148 -0.90 -4.08 -3.09
N SER A 149 -1.66 -5.11 -2.73
CA SER A 149 -3.13 -5.04 -2.70
C SER A 149 -3.63 -3.97 -1.74
N TYR A 150 -3.05 -3.87 -0.55
CA TYR A 150 -3.40 -2.82 0.41
C TYR A 150 -3.09 -1.42 -0.13
N MET A 151 -1.91 -1.22 -0.74
CA MET A 151 -1.54 0.03 -1.39
C MET A 151 -2.51 0.40 -2.51
N PHE A 152 -2.91 -0.56 -3.34
CA PHE A 152 -3.85 -0.34 -4.43
C PHE A 152 -5.23 0.08 -3.92
N LEU A 153 -5.76 -0.56 -2.88
CA LEU A 153 -7.05 -0.19 -2.27
C LEU A 153 -7.01 1.23 -1.67
N GLU A 154 -5.92 1.58 -0.99
CA GLU A 154 -5.74 2.91 -0.42
C GLU A 154 -5.60 3.98 -1.53
N HIS A 155 -4.87 3.67 -2.60
CA HIS A 155 -4.77 4.52 -3.78
C HIS A 155 -6.14 4.77 -4.42
N PHE A 156 -6.88 3.70 -4.71
CA PHE A 156 -8.23 3.79 -5.30
C PHE A 156 -9.16 4.65 -4.44
N LYS A 157 -9.12 4.44 -3.13
CA LYS A 157 -9.91 5.23 -2.18
C LYS A 157 -9.54 6.70 -2.18
N ARG A 158 -8.24 7.05 -2.22
CA ARG A 158 -7.78 8.44 -2.27
C ARG A 158 -8.14 9.12 -3.58
N CYS A 159 -8.05 8.41 -4.71
CA CYS A 159 -8.50 8.91 -6.01
C CYS A 159 -10.01 9.25 -6.01
N SER A 160 -10.81 8.44 -5.32
CA SER A 160 -12.23 8.72 -5.09
C SER A 160 -12.45 9.98 -4.23
N VAL A 161 -11.68 10.14 -3.14
CA VAL A 161 -11.75 11.34 -2.26
C VAL A 161 -11.36 12.62 -3.00
N LEU A 162 -10.35 12.56 -3.87
CA LEU A 162 -9.92 13.69 -4.69
C LEU A 162 -10.83 13.97 -5.90
N GLN A 163 -11.89 13.16 -6.10
CA GLN A 163 -12.85 13.25 -7.20
C GLN A 163 -12.20 13.17 -8.60
N ILE A 164 -11.12 12.40 -8.73
CA ILE A 164 -10.36 12.23 -10.00
C ILE A 164 -10.91 11.06 -10.83
N GLY A 165 -11.77 10.25 -10.22
CA GLY A 165 -12.25 9.00 -10.80
C GLY A 165 -11.19 7.89 -10.74
N TRP A 166 -11.31 6.95 -11.66
CA TRP A 166 -10.59 5.66 -11.68
C TRP A 166 -9.39 5.64 -12.64
N LEU A 167 -9.25 6.65 -13.49
CA LEU A 167 -8.16 6.80 -14.46
C LEU A 167 -6.74 6.75 -13.82
N PRO A 168 -6.47 7.43 -12.68
CA PRO A 168 -5.16 7.33 -12.04
C PRO A 168 -4.81 5.90 -11.65
N SER A 169 -5.78 5.17 -11.10
CA SER A 169 -5.60 3.77 -10.68
C SER A 169 -5.33 2.84 -11.87
N ILE A 170 -5.99 3.04 -13.01
CA ILE A 170 -5.72 2.25 -14.23
C ILE A 170 -4.28 2.47 -14.70
N THR A 171 -3.88 3.74 -14.86
CA THR A 171 -2.52 4.07 -15.34
C THR A 171 -1.44 3.62 -14.36
N TRP A 172 -1.76 3.58 -13.07
CA TRP A 172 -0.88 3.07 -12.01
C TRP A 172 -0.66 1.57 -12.16
N VAL A 173 -1.74 0.81 -12.33
CA VAL A 173 -1.68 -0.65 -12.52
C VAL A 173 -0.94 -0.99 -13.81
N MET A 174 -1.23 -0.29 -14.91
CA MET A 174 -0.54 -0.47 -16.18
C MET A 174 0.97 -0.27 -16.06
N TYR A 175 1.41 0.81 -15.39
CA TYR A 175 2.83 1.06 -15.18
C TYR A 175 3.48 -0.03 -14.31
N ARG A 176 2.78 -0.52 -13.27
CA ARG A 176 3.29 -1.59 -12.42
C ARG A 176 3.48 -2.90 -13.17
N PHE A 177 2.55 -3.27 -14.05
CA PHE A 177 2.73 -4.45 -14.91
C PHE A 177 3.88 -4.26 -15.90
N PHE A 178 4.03 -3.06 -16.47
CA PHE A 178 5.17 -2.76 -17.34
C PHE A 178 6.51 -2.88 -16.58
N GLY A 179 6.62 -2.31 -15.39
CA GLY A 179 7.82 -2.41 -14.56
C GLY A 179 8.16 -3.85 -14.15
N LEU A 180 7.17 -4.64 -13.73
CA LEU A 180 7.36 -6.06 -13.42
C LEU A 180 7.79 -6.86 -14.66
N GLY A 181 7.16 -6.62 -15.81
CA GLY A 181 7.55 -7.26 -17.06
C GLY A 181 8.97 -6.89 -17.49
N MET A 182 9.36 -5.62 -17.33
CA MET A 182 10.71 -5.15 -17.59
C MET A 182 11.73 -5.86 -16.67
N MET A 183 11.42 -6.01 -15.37
CA MET A 183 12.28 -6.76 -14.44
C MET A 183 12.43 -8.24 -14.82
N MET A 184 11.40 -8.87 -15.38
CA MET A 184 11.46 -10.27 -15.83
C MET A 184 12.28 -10.45 -17.11
N ILE A 185 12.32 -9.45 -17.99
CA ILE A 185 13.05 -9.51 -19.27
C ILE A 185 14.53 -9.11 -19.09
N LEU A 186 14.83 -8.16 -18.22
CA LEU A 186 16.18 -7.66 -17.93
C LEU A 186 16.89 -8.43 -16.79
N GLN A 187 16.58 -9.72 -16.66
CA GLN A 187 17.27 -10.63 -15.74
C GLN A 187 18.68 -10.95 -16.23
#